data_AF-C4L9Z9-F1
#
_entry.id   AF-C4L9Z9-F1
#
_cell.length_a   1.000
_cell.length_b   1.000
_cell.length_c   1.000
_cell.angle_alpha   90.00
_cell.angle_beta   90.00
_cell.angle_gamma   90.00
#
_symmetry.space_group_name_H-M   'P 1'
#
loop_
_entity.id
_entity.type
_entity.pdbx_description
1 polymer ?
#
loop_
_entity_poly.entity_id
_entity_poly.type
_entity_poly.pdbx_seq_one_letter_code
_entity_poly.pdbx_strand_id
1 'polypeptide(L)'
;MTHAITNYVGKIVLVKFIPGYVESAQTLIQPNDPDCSEFYVRLAGVENAGIWVDNKQWQTQDFFSTPPDIYHAAVLIPWHQIESLVAFPEREFSHNEEPYREKDIGFLAAK
;
A
#
# COMPACT_ATOMS: atom_id res chain seq x y z
N MET A 1 -12.34 11.33 15.79
CA MET A 1 -12.27 11.91 14.43
C MET A 1 -11.66 10.87 13.50
N THR A 2 -12.40 9.80 13.18
CA THR A 2 -11.82 8.59 12.57
C THR A 2 -12.48 8.21 11.25
N HIS A 3 -13.50 8.97 10.80
CA HIS A 3 -14.31 8.64 9.64
C HIS A 3 -13.73 9.10 8.29
N ALA A 4 -12.66 9.90 8.26
CA ALA A 4 -12.16 10.45 6.99
C ALA A 4 -11.36 9.42 6.17
N ILE A 5 -10.40 8.71 6.78
CA ILE A 5 -9.46 7.85 6.04
C ILE A 5 -10.09 6.52 5.61
N THR A 6 -11.04 5.98 6.38
CA THR A 6 -11.74 4.73 6.03
C THR A 6 -12.52 4.84 4.72
N ASN A 7 -12.96 6.06 4.34
CA ASN A 7 -13.62 6.32 3.05
C ASN A 7 -12.69 6.20 1.84
N TYR A 8 -11.38 6.00 2.08
CA TYR A 8 -10.36 5.80 1.06
C TYR A 8 -9.89 4.35 0.98
N VAL A 9 -10.50 3.42 1.72
CA VAL A 9 -10.26 1.98 1.52
C VAL A 9 -10.61 1.60 0.08
N GLY A 10 -9.74 0.82 -0.55
CA GLY A 10 -9.75 0.47 -1.96
C GLY A 10 -9.11 1.51 -2.88
N LYS A 11 -8.82 2.73 -2.39
CA LYS A 11 -8.25 3.82 -3.20
C LYS A 11 -6.74 3.92 -3.05
N ILE A 12 -6.12 4.64 -3.98
CA ILE A 12 -4.70 4.99 -3.93
C ILE A 12 -4.53 6.20 -3.02
N VAL A 13 -3.55 6.09 -2.12
CA VAL A 13 -3.09 7.17 -1.24
C VAL A 13 -1.57 7.31 -1.39
N LEU A 14 -1.07 8.51 -1.10
CA LEU A 14 0.36 8.78 -1.01
C LEU A 14 0.76 8.71 0.47
N VAL A 15 1.76 7.88 0.77
CA VAL A 15 2.29 7.71 2.12
C VAL A 15 3.73 8.19 2.13
N LYS A 16 4.06 9.05 3.08
CA LYS A 16 5.45 9.36 3.41
C LYS A 16 5.83 8.65 4.70
N PHE A 17 6.92 7.89 4.67
CA PHE A 17 7.41 7.19 5.85
C PHE A 17 8.39 8.05 6.66
N ILE A 18 8.48 7.79 7.96
CA ILE A 18 9.56 8.38 8.76
C ILE A 18 10.93 7.92 8.22
N PRO A 19 11.97 8.77 8.32
CA PRO A 19 13.32 8.39 7.89
C PRO A 19 13.79 7.07 8.51
N GLY A 20 14.39 6.19 7.71
CA GLY A 20 14.94 4.90 8.13
C GLY A 20 13.93 3.75 8.21
N TYR A 21 12.62 4.00 8.14
CA TYR A 21 11.63 2.93 8.18
C TYR A 21 11.73 2.00 6.97
N VAL A 22 11.77 2.56 5.76
CA VAL A 22 11.88 1.78 4.51
C VAL A 22 13.11 0.89 4.51
N GLU A 23 14.26 1.41 4.96
CA GLU A 23 15.50 0.64 5.12
C GLU A 23 15.34 -0.52 6.11
N SER A 24 14.70 -0.27 7.26
CA SER A 24 14.46 -1.30 8.27
C SER A 24 13.40 -2.34 7.87
N ALA A 25 12.53 -1.98 6.92
CA ALA A 25 11.37 -2.76 6.50
C ALA A 25 11.53 -3.34 5.08
N GLN A 26 12.75 -3.42 4.53
CA GLN A 26 13.00 -3.91 3.15
C GLN A 26 12.42 -5.28 2.82
N THR A 27 12.18 -6.14 3.82
CA THR A 27 11.52 -7.43 3.63
C THR A 27 10.00 -7.31 3.42
N LEU A 28 9.40 -6.24 3.94
CA LEU A 28 7.97 -5.94 3.93
C LEU A 28 7.60 -4.90 2.87
N ILE A 29 8.48 -3.94 2.64
CA ILE A 29 8.37 -2.84 1.68
C ILE A 29 9.52 -3.05 0.72
N GLN A 30 9.26 -3.55 -0.49
CA GLN A 30 10.28 -3.64 -1.53
C GLN A 30 10.08 -2.48 -2.49
N PRO A 31 10.63 -1.30 -2.16
CA PRO A 31 10.41 -0.12 -2.98
C PRO A 31 11.05 -0.32 -4.35
N ASN A 32 10.38 0.14 -5.40
CA ASN A 32 10.99 0.19 -6.73
C ASN A 32 12.15 1.22 -6.81
N ASP A 33 12.24 2.13 -5.83
CA ASP A 33 13.32 3.08 -5.65
C ASP A 33 13.69 3.16 -4.15
N PRO A 34 14.87 2.67 -3.74
CA PRO A 34 15.27 2.59 -2.34
C PRO A 34 15.54 3.97 -1.69
N ASP A 35 15.79 5.01 -2.49
CA ASP A 35 16.07 6.36 -2.01
C ASP A 35 14.78 7.20 -1.86
N CYS A 36 13.64 6.64 -2.29
CA CYS A 36 12.36 7.31 -2.20
C CYS A 36 11.77 7.18 -0.78
N SER A 37 11.19 8.27 -0.27
CA SER A 37 10.51 8.30 1.03
C SER A 37 8.99 8.37 0.91
N GLU A 38 8.48 8.54 -0.31
CA GLU A 38 7.07 8.76 -0.63
C GLU A 38 6.56 7.68 -1.57
N PHE A 39 5.44 7.05 -1.23
CA PHE A 39 4.96 5.86 -1.93
C PHE A 39 3.47 5.96 -2.23
N TYR A 40 3.12 5.69 -3.47
CA TYR A 40 1.75 5.39 -3.84
C TYR A 40 1.41 3.97 -3.41
N VAL A 41 0.34 3.83 -2.64
CA VAL A 41 -0.13 2.55 -2.11
C VAL A 41 -1.64 2.43 -2.26
N ARG A 42 -2.13 1.20 -2.40
CA ARG A 42 -3.56 0.89 -2.32
C ARG A 42 -3.92 0.56 -0.88
N LEU A 43 -4.87 1.31 -0.32
CA LEU A 43 -5.33 1.13 1.05
C LEU A 43 -6.27 -0.07 1.12
N ALA A 44 -5.84 -1.17 1.72
CA ALA A 44 -6.64 -2.37 1.91
C ALA A 44 -7.56 -2.28 3.14
N GLY A 45 -7.16 -1.49 4.13
CA GLY A 45 -7.89 -1.37 5.40
C GLY A 45 -7.30 -0.32 6.32
N VAL A 46 -8.08 0.05 7.33
CA VAL A 46 -7.70 1.01 8.36
C VAL A 46 -8.11 0.44 9.70
N GLU A 47 -7.19 0.47 10.66
CA GLU A 47 -7.46 0.02 12.02
C GLU A 47 -6.73 0.88 13.06
N ASN A 48 -6.92 0.56 14.34
CA ASN A 48 -6.34 1.33 15.43
C ASN A 48 -4.80 1.31 15.43
N ALA A 49 -4.18 0.24 14.95
CA ALA A 49 -2.72 0.10 14.93
C ALA A 49 -2.05 0.78 13.72
N GLY A 50 -2.77 0.93 12.62
CA GLY A 50 -2.19 1.42 11.36
C GLY A 50 -3.12 1.32 10.17
N ILE A 51 -2.49 1.27 8.99
CA ILE A 51 -3.14 1.01 7.72
C ILE A 51 -2.68 -0.34 7.16
N TRP A 52 -3.62 -1.04 6.52
CA TRP A 52 -3.30 -2.20 5.71
C TRP A 52 -3.07 -1.74 4.28
N VAL A 53 -1.93 -2.12 3.71
CA VAL A 53 -1.53 -1.79 2.34
C VAL A 53 -1.36 -3.07 1.55
N ASP A 54 -1.92 -3.13 0.35
CA ASP A 54 -1.71 -4.27 -0.54
C ASP A 54 -0.21 -4.46 -0.85
N ASN A 55 0.30 -5.67 -0.64
CA ASN A 55 1.64 -6.07 -1.05
C ASN A 55 1.57 -7.27 -1.98
N LYS A 56 1.76 -7.02 -3.27
CA LYS A 56 1.58 -8.04 -4.30
C LYS A 56 2.71 -9.04 -4.42
N GLN A 57 3.89 -8.74 -3.88
CA GLN A 57 5.00 -9.68 -3.87
C GLN A 57 4.82 -10.75 -2.80
N TRP A 58 3.98 -10.46 -1.80
CA TRP A 58 3.60 -11.42 -0.78
C TRP A 58 2.35 -12.16 -1.25
N GLN A 59 2.57 -13.28 -1.93
CA GLN A 59 1.53 -14.17 -2.40
C GLN A 59 1.53 -15.46 -1.58
N THR A 60 0.34 -15.93 -1.23
CA THR A 60 0.13 -17.28 -0.72
C THR A 60 -0.83 -18.01 -1.63
N GLN A 61 -0.67 -19.33 -1.70
CA GLN A 61 -1.62 -20.20 -2.38
C GLN A 61 -2.61 -20.72 -1.35
N ASP A 62 -3.90 -20.72 -1.71
CA ASP A 62 -4.87 -21.52 -0.99
C ASP A 62 -4.82 -22.94 -1.55
N PHE A 63 -4.27 -23.85 -0.76
CA PHE A 63 -4.19 -25.26 -1.11
C PHE A 63 -5.53 -25.99 -0.94
N PHE A 64 -6.56 -25.33 -0.39
CA PHE A 64 -7.90 -25.89 -0.24
C PHE A 64 -8.79 -25.70 -1.48
N SER A 65 -8.40 -24.88 -2.46
CA SER A 65 -9.10 -24.73 -3.74
C SER A 65 -8.47 -25.54 -4.89
N THR A 66 -9.27 -25.91 -5.90
CA THR A 66 -8.81 -26.67 -7.08
C THR A 66 -9.38 -26.05 -8.37
N PRO A 67 -8.55 -25.40 -9.22
CA PRO A 67 -7.12 -25.17 -9.06
C PRO A 67 -6.81 -24.23 -7.87
N PRO A 68 -5.57 -24.24 -7.33
CA PRO A 68 -5.19 -23.36 -6.23
C PRO A 68 -5.38 -21.88 -6.60
N ASP A 69 -6.07 -21.15 -5.74
CA ASP A 69 -6.21 -19.70 -5.86
C ASP A 69 -4.97 -19.00 -5.30
N ILE A 70 -4.56 -17.91 -5.96
CA ILE A 70 -3.49 -17.04 -5.50
C ILE A 70 -4.09 -15.88 -4.71
N TYR A 71 -3.69 -15.75 -3.46
CA TYR A 71 -4.07 -14.64 -2.58
C TYR A 71 -2.90 -13.68 -2.42
N HIS A 72 -3.18 -12.39 -2.57
CA HIS A 72 -2.23 -11.33 -2.25
C HIS A 72 -2.43 -10.91 -0.79
N ALA A 73 -1.32 -10.80 -0.04
CA ALA A 73 -1.35 -10.33 1.33
C ALA A 73 -1.37 -8.80 1.38
N ALA A 74 -2.04 -8.26 2.40
CA ALA A 74 -1.82 -6.89 2.83
C ALA A 74 -0.81 -6.88 3.98
N VAL A 75 -0.01 -5.82 4.06
CA VAL A 75 0.95 -5.58 5.14
C VAL A 75 0.42 -4.46 6.01
N LEU A 76 0.49 -4.66 7.33
CA LEU A 76 0.17 -3.63 8.31
C LEU A 76 1.34 -2.66 8.42
N ILE A 77 1.09 -1.38 8.12
CA ILE A 77 2.00 -0.28 8.39
C ILE A 77 1.52 0.46 9.64
N PRO A 78 2.30 0.43 10.75
CA PRO A 78 1.91 1.10 11.97
C PRO A 78 1.84 2.62 11.81
N TRP A 79 0.88 3.27 12.49
CA TRP A 79 0.73 4.74 12.44
C TRP A 79 2.00 5.49 12.80
N HIS A 80 2.79 4.98 13.76
CA HIS A 80 4.02 5.62 14.23
C HIS A 80 5.18 5.57 13.22
N GLN A 81 5.05 4.82 12.12
CA GLN A 81 6.02 4.75 11.03
C GLN A 81 5.66 5.69 9.86
N ILE A 82 4.49 6.33 9.92
CA ILE A 82 3.98 7.20 8.86
C ILE A 82 4.21 8.65 9.27
N GLU A 83 4.98 9.38 8.46
CA GLU A 83 5.19 10.82 8.62
C GLU A 83 3.95 11.59 8.12
N SER A 84 3.43 11.22 6.95
CA SER A 84 2.22 11.82 6.40
C SER A 84 1.45 10.85 5.51
N LEU A 85 0.14 11.07 5.43
CA LEU A 85 -0.80 10.30 4.62
C LEU A 85 -1.70 11.25 3.86
N VAL A 86 -1.65 11.20 2.53
CA VAL A 86 -2.36 12.12 1.65
C VAL A 86 -3.29 11.33 0.74
N ALA A 87 -4.56 11.74 0.71
CA ALA A 87 -5.54 11.23 -0.23
C ALA A 87 -5.79 12.25 -1.34
N PHE A 88 -6.17 11.78 -2.51
CA PHE A 88 -6.47 12.62 -3.68
C PHE A 88 -7.99 12.74 -3.86
N PRO A 89 -8.64 13.80 -3.38
CA PRO A 89 -10.11 13.89 -3.32
C PRO A 89 -10.79 14.00 -4.69
N GLU A 90 -10.13 14.57 -5.70
CA GLU A 90 -10.71 14.83 -7.03
C GLU A 90 -10.10 14.00 -8.16
N ARG A 91 -9.11 13.15 -7.85
CA ARG A 91 -8.38 12.37 -8.84
C ARG A 91 -8.79 10.90 -8.76
N GLU A 92 -9.64 10.48 -9.68
CA GLU A 92 -9.73 9.06 -10.01
C GLU A 92 -8.50 8.71 -10.84
N PHE A 93 -7.61 7.89 -10.30
CA PHE A 93 -6.56 7.28 -11.12
C PHE A 93 -7.28 6.35 -12.09
N SER A 94 -7.35 6.74 -13.37
CA SER A 94 -7.92 5.87 -14.40
C SER A 94 -7.08 4.58 -14.47
N HIS A 95 -7.68 3.44 -14.82
CA HIS A 95 -6.97 2.14 -14.89
C HIS A 95 -5.68 2.17 -15.75
N ASN A 96 -5.55 3.18 -16.62
CA ASN A 96 -4.39 3.45 -17.48
C ASN A 96 -3.38 4.46 -16.89
N GLU A 97 -3.79 5.32 -15.95
CA GLU A 97 -2.95 6.29 -15.23
C GLU A 97 -2.61 5.85 -13.80
N GLU A 98 -3.21 4.76 -13.31
CA GLU A 98 -2.65 4.01 -12.20
C GLU A 98 -1.20 3.73 -12.56
N PRO A 99 -0.23 4.32 -11.85
CA PRO A 99 1.17 4.18 -12.21
C PRO A 99 1.66 2.83 -11.67
N TYR A 100 1.14 1.66 -12.02
CA TYR A 100 1.18 1.03 -13.33
C TYR A 100 0.22 -0.16 -13.22
N ARG A 101 -0.96 -0.14 -13.86
CA ARG A 101 -2.02 -1.20 -13.79
C ARG A 101 -2.53 -1.47 -12.35
N GLU A 102 -3.82 -1.80 -12.22
CA GLU A 102 -4.38 -2.36 -10.97
C GLU A 102 -3.58 -3.57 -10.43
N LYS A 103 -2.76 -4.16 -11.29
CA LYS A 103 -1.93 -5.32 -11.03
C LYS A 103 -0.59 -5.04 -10.34
N ASP A 104 -0.07 -3.81 -10.27
CA ASP A 104 1.33 -3.58 -9.80
C ASP A 104 1.48 -2.56 -8.64
N ILE A 105 0.39 -2.11 -8.02
CA ILE A 105 0.46 -1.19 -6.87
C ILE A 105 0.78 -1.97 -5.60
N GLY A 106 2.07 -2.13 -5.32
CA GLY A 106 2.63 -2.46 -4.01
C GLY A 106 3.85 -1.57 -3.81
N PHE A 107 3.70 -0.45 -3.10
CA PHE A 107 4.74 0.56 -2.85
C PHE A 107 5.47 1.07 -4.10
N LEU A 108 4.78 1.88 -4.92
CA LEU A 108 5.45 2.60 -6.00
C LEU A 108 6.01 3.93 -5.48
N ALA A 109 7.32 4.12 -5.64
CA ALA A 109 7.99 5.40 -5.39
C ALA A 109 7.34 6.57 -6.15
N ALA A 110 7.05 7.67 -5.44
CA ALA A 110 6.66 8.93 -6.04
C ALA A 110 7.91 9.64 -6.60
N LYS A 111 7.91 9.91 -7.91
CA LYS A 111 8.96 10.68 -8.58
C LYS A 111 8.67 12.18 -8.55
#